data_AF-A0A6M0CEM6-F1
#
_entry.id   AF-A0A6M0CEM6-F1
#
_cell.length_a   1.000
_cell.length_b   1.000
_cell.length_c   1.000
_cell.angle_alpha   90.00
_cell.angle_beta   90.00
_cell.angle_gamma   90.00
#
_symmetry.space_group_name_H-M   'P 1'
#
loop_
_entity.id
_entity.type
_entity.pdbx_description
1 polymer ?
#
loop_
_entity_poly.entity_id
_entity_poly.type
_entity_poly.pdbx_seq_one_letter_code
_entity_poly.pdbx_strand_id
1 'polypeptide(L)'
;MTTTGYSGTPLAKKLGIKSGFEVLILNAPTSYLSFFNDFPSDVQLIEDDLFKGEVDFIHLFATSEDELTTYFKTAKSTLKKSGMLWISWPKKTSKILTTIEKFDVMKYGLKMGLVDVKVAAINSDWSGHKFVYRKTDR
;
A
#
# COMPACT_ATOMS: atom_id res chain seq x y z
N MET A 1 -5.64 -30.40 -6.24
CA MET A 1 -4.58 -29.55 -6.82
C MET A 1 -4.28 -28.44 -5.82
N THR A 2 -3.34 -28.65 -4.92
CA THR A 2 -2.99 -27.70 -3.84
C THR A 2 -1.90 -26.75 -4.32
N THR A 3 -2.27 -25.52 -4.68
CA THR A 3 -1.35 -24.49 -5.16
C THR A 3 -0.70 -23.71 -4.01
N THR A 4 0.54 -24.12 -3.71
CA THR A 4 1.72 -23.31 -3.41
C THR A 4 1.51 -21.87 -2.86
N GLY A 5 1.86 -21.67 -1.58
CA GLY A 5 2.55 -20.45 -1.12
C GLY A 5 1.76 -19.31 -0.49
N TYR A 6 0.45 -19.42 -0.24
CA TYR A 6 -0.28 -18.39 0.49
C TYR A 6 -0.37 -18.76 1.97
N SER A 7 0.30 -17.99 2.83
CA SER A 7 -0.02 -18.00 4.26
C SER A 7 -1.54 -17.89 4.39
N GLY A 8 -2.21 -18.84 5.06
CA GLY A 8 -3.67 -18.82 5.25
C GLY A 8 -4.20 -17.57 5.98
N THR A 9 -3.29 -16.68 6.41
CA THR A 9 -3.59 -15.33 6.88
C THR A 9 -4.27 -14.50 5.79
N PRO A 10 -5.49 -14.01 6.03
CA PRO A 10 -6.18 -13.17 5.07
C PRO A 10 -5.45 -11.86 4.78
N LEU A 11 -5.66 -11.31 3.58
CA LEU A 11 -4.87 -10.18 3.07
C LEU A 11 -4.96 -8.95 3.98
N ALA A 12 -6.15 -8.59 4.47
CA ALA A 12 -6.32 -7.43 5.34
C ALA A 12 -5.45 -7.52 6.61
N LYS A 13 -5.45 -8.71 7.25
CA LYS A 13 -4.61 -9.00 8.41
C LYS A 13 -3.11 -8.99 8.06
N LYS A 14 -2.74 -9.46 6.87
CA LYS A 14 -1.36 -9.43 6.37
C LYS A 14 -0.86 -8.00 6.18
N LEU A 15 -1.68 -7.13 5.61
CA LEU A 15 -1.38 -5.71 5.43
C LEU A 15 -1.39 -4.94 6.75
N GLY A 16 -2.16 -5.42 7.73
CA GLY A 16 -2.27 -4.84 9.07
C GLY A 16 -3.42 -3.84 9.19
N ILE A 17 -4.44 -3.96 8.34
CA ILE A 17 -5.68 -3.19 8.41
C ILE A 17 -6.47 -3.69 9.63
N LYS A 18 -6.98 -2.77 10.44
CA LYS A 18 -7.76 -3.07 11.64
C LYS A 18 -9.14 -2.41 11.55
N SER A 19 -10.09 -2.92 12.32
CA SER A 19 -11.38 -2.27 12.50
C SER A 19 -11.20 -0.85 13.07
N GLY A 20 -12.03 0.08 12.63
CA GLY A 20 -11.98 1.49 13.01
C GLY A 20 -10.92 2.32 12.27
N PHE A 21 -10.18 1.74 11.32
CA PHE A 21 -9.16 2.48 10.57
C PHE A 21 -9.78 3.39 9.51
N GLU A 22 -9.17 4.56 9.35
CA GLU A 22 -9.29 5.37 8.14
C GLU A 22 -8.25 4.88 7.12
N VAL A 23 -8.72 4.46 5.94
CA VAL A 23 -7.91 3.88 4.87
C VAL A 23 -8.01 4.76 3.64
N LEU A 24 -6.91 5.45 3.31
CA LEU A 24 -6.79 6.19 2.06
C LEU A 24 -6.28 5.26 0.95
N ILE A 25 -6.99 5.24 -0.17
CA ILE A 25 -6.65 4.44 -1.35
C ILE A 25 -6.23 5.40 -2.45
N LEU A 26 -5.04 5.20 -2.99
CA LEU A 26 -4.48 6.03 -4.05
C LEU A 26 -4.21 5.16 -5.28
N ASN A 27 -4.86 5.52 -6.39
CA ASN A 27 -4.66 4.92 -7.72
C ASN A 27 -4.90 3.40 -7.80
N ALA A 28 -5.85 2.86 -7.03
CA ALA A 28 -6.17 1.43 -7.12
C ALA A 28 -6.66 1.06 -8.54
N PRO A 29 -6.19 -0.06 -9.11
CA PRO A 29 -6.50 -0.43 -10.49
C PRO A 29 -7.92 -1.01 -10.67
N THR A 30 -8.54 -1.41 -9.56
CA THR A 30 -9.91 -1.95 -9.49
C THR A 30 -10.52 -1.52 -8.15
N SER A 31 -11.80 -1.85 -7.92
CA SER A 31 -12.42 -1.68 -6.61
C SER A 31 -11.53 -2.25 -5.50
N TYR A 32 -11.24 -1.45 -4.48
CA TYR A 32 -10.28 -1.83 -3.44
C TYR A 32 -10.71 -3.07 -2.65
N LEU A 33 -12.00 -3.23 -2.42
CA LEU A 33 -12.53 -4.39 -1.69
C LEU A 33 -12.39 -5.70 -2.47
N SER A 34 -12.24 -5.68 -3.80
CA SER A 34 -12.09 -6.89 -4.60
C SER A 34 -10.76 -7.63 -4.37
N PHE A 35 -9.79 -6.99 -3.71
CA PHE A 35 -8.53 -7.64 -3.32
C PHE A 35 -8.68 -8.55 -2.09
N PHE A 36 -9.82 -8.48 -1.39
CA PHE A 36 -10.01 -9.06 -0.08
C PHE A 36 -11.16 -10.08 -0.08
N ASN A 37 -10.93 -11.24 0.51
CA ASN A 37 -12.00 -12.21 0.78
C ASN A 37 -12.74 -11.90 2.09
N ASP A 38 -12.07 -11.20 3.00
CA ASP A 38 -12.58 -10.68 4.26
C ASP A 38 -12.01 -9.27 4.50
N PHE A 39 -12.80 -8.42 5.13
CA PHE A 39 -12.36 -7.07 5.45
C PHE A 39 -12.85 -6.68 6.85
N PRO A 40 -12.03 -6.03 7.69
CA PRO A 40 -12.46 -5.64 9.03
C PRO A 40 -13.69 -4.73 8.99
N SER A 41 -14.56 -4.85 9.99
CA SER A 41 -15.70 -3.94 10.17
C SER A 41 -15.24 -2.52 10.50
N ASP A 42 -16.11 -1.54 10.30
CA ASP A 42 -15.92 -0.16 10.74
C ASP A 42 -14.67 0.51 10.15
N VAL A 43 -14.19 0.03 9.00
CA VAL A 43 -13.14 0.69 8.23
C VAL A 43 -13.78 1.74 7.33
N GLN A 44 -13.24 2.96 7.36
CA GLN A 44 -13.64 4.03 6.46
C GLN A 44 -12.69 4.05 5.27
N LEU A 45 -13.21 3.75 4.09
CA LEU A 45 -12.46 3.85 2.84
C LEU A 45 -12.59 5.27 2.27
N ILE A 46 -11.45 5.87 1.95
CA ILE A 46 -11.35 7.19 1.34
C ILE A 46 -10.70 6.99 -0.03
N GLU A 47 -11.45 7.29 -1.09
CA GLU A 47 -11.03 7.20 -2.49
C GLU A 47 -10.97 8.62 -3.11
N ASP A 48 -10.33 9.54 -2.41
CA ASP A 48 -10.15 10.94 -2.82
C ASP A 48 -8.67 11.33 -2.66
N ASP A 49 -7.99 11.55 -3.78
CA ASP A 49 -6.58 11.94 -3.80
C ASP A 49 -6.34 13.42 -3.44
N LEU A 50 -7.41 14.20 -3.31
CA LEU A 50 -7.40 15.57 -2.78
C LEU A 50 -7.70 15.62 -1.27
N PHE A 51 -7.85 14.46 -0.62
CA PHE A 51 -8.14 14.37 0.80
C PHE A 51 -7.13 15.17 1.65
N LYS A 52 -7.67 15.91 2.62
CA LYS A 52 -6.88 16.68 3.60
C LYS A 52 -7.23 16.18 5.00
N GLY A 53 -6.24 15.57 5.65
CA GLY A 53 -6.38 15.00 6.98
C GLY A 53 -5.25 13.99 7.23
N GLU A 54 -5.28 13.31 8.38
CA GLU A 54 -4.36 12.22 8.66
C GLU A 54 -5.13 10.89 8.75
N VAL A 55 -4.59 9.81 8.17
CA VAL A 55 -5.21 8.47 8.18
C VAL A 55 -4.28 7.41 8.76
N ASP A 56 -4.85 6.30 9.22
CA ASP A 56 -4.12 5.19 9.86
C ASP A 56 -3.37 4.33 8.84
N PHE A 57 -3.93 4.20 7.64
CA PHE A 57 -3.44 3.31 6.61
C PHE A 57 -3.60 3.93 5.23
N ILE A 58 -2.58 3.81 4.40
CA ILE A 58 -2.61 4.24 2.99
C ILE A 58 -2.20 3.08 2.10
N HIS A 59 -2.97 2.80 1.05
CA HIS A 59 -2.55 1.90 -0.03
C HIS A 59 -2.40 2.68 -1.33
N LEU A 60 -1.17 2.81 -1.80
CA LEU A 60 -0.81 3.44 -3.07
C LEU A 60 -0.49 2.35 -4.09
N PHE A 61 -1.01 2.48 -5.31
CA PHE A 61 -0.61 1.65 -6.45
C PHE A 61 0.06 2.53 -7.51
N ALA A 62 1.17 2.06 -8.08
CA ALA A 62 1.87 2.77 -9.15
C ALA A 62 2.43 1.79 -10.18
N THR A 63 2.43 2.22 -11.43
CA THR A 63 3.02 1.54 -12.59
C THR A 63 4.17 2.36 -13.20
N SER A 64 4.32 3.63 -12.79
CA SER A 64 5.37 4.51 -13.26
C SER A 64 5.99 5.34 -12.14
N GLU A 65 7.16 5.93 -12.41
CA GLU A 65 7.82 6.85 -11.48
C GLU A 65 6.99 8.12 -11.24
N ASP A 66 6.29 8.62 -12.27
CA ASP A 66 5.45 9.81 -12.17
C ASP A 66 4.23 9.58 -11.26
N GLU A 67 3.57 8.42 -11.39
CA GLU A 67 2.50 8.01 -10.48
C GLU A 67 3.02 7.84 -9.05
N LEU A 68 4.15 7.13 -8.89
CA LEU A 68 4.77 6.93 -7.59
C LEU A 68 5.06 8.27 -6.92
N THR A 69 5.72 9.19 -7.62
CA THR A 69 6.10 10.49 -7.04
C THR A 69 4.90 11.39 -6.75
N THR A 70 3.87 11.35 -7.59
CA THR A 70 2.66 12.16 -7.44
C THR A 70 1.84 11.69 -6.24
N TYR A 71 1.45 10.42 -6.22
CA TYR A 71 0.61 9.89 -5.14
C TYR A 71 1.37 9.78 -3.81
N PHE A 72 2.69 9.60 -3.84
CA PHE A 72 3.46 9.56 -2.59
C PHE A 72 3.44 10.92 -1.87
N LYS A 73 3.36 12.04 -2.59
CA LYS A 73 3.24 13.37 -1.95
C LYS A 73 1.97 13.43 -1.11
N THR A 74 0.82 13.06 -1.69
CA THR A 74 -0.46 12.95 -0.98
C THR A 74 -0.37 11.96 0.16
N ALA A 75 0.20 10.77 -0.07
CA ALA A 75 0.34 9.76 0.95
C ALA A 75 1.17 10.27 2.14
N LYS A 76 2.31 10.92 1.89
CA LYS A 76 3.20 11.39 2.94
C LYS A 76 2.57 12.52 3.77
N SER A 77 1.83 13.43 3.14
CA SER A 77 1.17 14.54 3.83
C SER A 77 -0.05 14.11 4.65
N THR A 78 -0.65 12.97 4.33
CA THR A 78 -1.86 12.45 4.99
C THR A 78 -1.58 11.25 5.90
N LEU A 79 -0.34 10.78 6.00
CA LEU A 79 0.01 9.63 6.83
C LEU A 79 0.19 10.05 8.30
N LYS A 80 -0.64 9.51 9.21
CA LYS A 80 -0.40 9.61 10.67
C LYS A 80 1.01 9.14 11.00
N LYS A 81 1.67 9.76 11.99
CA LYS A 81 3.01 9.33 12.44
C LYS A 81 3.05 7.87 12.88
N SER A 82 1.97 7.39 13.50
CA SER A 82 1.78 6.00 13.92
C SER A 82 1.25 5.08 12.81
N GLY A 83 0.86 5.64 11.66
CA GLY A 83 0.22 4.94 10.55
C GLY A 83 1.19 4.11 9.70
N MET A 84 0.64 3.53 8.63
CA MET A 84 1.43 2.78 7.65
C MET A 84 1.04 3.08 6.22
N LEU A 85 2.06 3.17 5.36
CA LEU A 85 1.92 3.30 3.93
C LEU A 85 2.32 1.98 3.25
N TRP A 86 1.42 1.41 2.47
CA TRP A 86 1.72 0.34 1.53
C TRP A 86 1.81 0.90 0.12
N ILE A 87 2.90 0.60 -0.57
CA ILE A 87 3.08 0.96 -1.98
C ILE A 87 3.17 -0.32 -2.79
N SER A 88 2.29 -0.43 -3.78
CA SER A 88 2.15 -1.60 -4.64
C SER A 88 2.57 -1.31 -6.08
N TRP A 89 3.34 -2.25 -6.65
CA TRP A 89 3.81 -2.22 -8.04
C TRP A 89 3.54 -3.57 -8.71
N PRO A 90 3.41 -3.60 -10.05
CA PRO A 90 3.23 -4.86 -10.76
C PRO A 90 4.45 -5.78 -10.63
N LYS A 91 4.19 -7.07 -10.42
CA LYS A 91 5.21 -8.12 -10.44
C LYS A 91 5.78 -8.27 -11.85
N LYS A 92 7.02 -8.76 -11.94
CA LYS A 92 7.65 -9.14 -13.22
C LYS A 92 6.87 -10.21 -14.00
N THR A 93 6.07 -11.02 -13.29
CA THR A 93 5.20 -12.05 -13.88
C THR A 93 3.82 -11.54 -14.29
N SER A 94 3.47 -10.30 -13.94
CA SER A 94 2.21 -9.68 -14.33
C SER A 94 2.23 -9.30 -15.81
N LYS A 95 1.05 -9.22 -16.43
CA LYS A 95 0.88 -8.64 -17.78
C LYS A 95 0.72 -7.12 -17.76
N ILE A 96 0.62 -6.52 -16.59
CA ILE A 96 0.49 -5.06 -16.42
C ILE A 96 1.82 -4.42 -16.77
N LEU A 97 1.81 -3.48 -17.72
CA LEU A 97 2.99 -2.69 -18.08
C LEU A 97 3.40 -1.82 -16.89
N THR A 98 4.69 -1.80 -16.59
CA THR A 98 5.26 -1.00 -15.51
C THR A 98 6.65 -0.54 -15.90
N THR A 99 7.02 0.68 -15.52
CA THR A 99 8.39 1.20 -15.62
C THR A 99 9.11 1.17 -14.27
N ILE A 100 8.42 0.80 -13.19
CA ILE A 100 8.99 0.67 -11.84
C ILE A 100 9.05 -0.77 -11.36
N GLU A 101 10.03 -1.06 -10.52
CA GLU A 101 10.15 -2.31 -9.77
C GLU A 101 10.36 -2.08 -8.26
N LYS A 102 10.58 -3.18 -7.53
CA LYS A 102 10.73 -3.18 -6.07
C LYS A 102 11.74 -2.14 -5.57
N PHE A 103 12.89 -2.05 -6.24
CA PHE A 103 13.98 -1.20 -5.77
C PHE A 103 13.67 0.28 -5.94
N ASP A 104 12.89 0.68 -6.95
CA ASP A 104 12.49 2.06 -7.15
C ASP A 104 11.53 2.50 -6.03
N VAL A 105 10.54 1.67 -5.72
CA VAL A 105 9.62 1.89 -4.60
C VAL A 105 10.37 1.99 -3.26
N MET A 106 11.29 1.06 -3.00
CA MET A 106 12.09 1.04 -1.77
C MET A 106 12.98 2.27 -1.64
N LYS A 107 13.76 2.59 -2.69
CA LYS A 107 14.66 3.77 -2.70
C LYS A 107 13.86 5.05 -2.51
N TYR A 108 12.72 5.18 -3.16
CA TYR A 108 11.89 6.37 -3.06
C TYR A 108 11.32 6.55 -1.64
N GLY A 109 10.76 5.51 -1.04
CA GLY A 109 10.26 5.56 0.34
C GLY A 109 11.33 5.97 1.36
N LEU A 110 12.54 5.42 1.23
CA LEU A 110 13.69 5.76 2.08
C LEU A 110 14.17 7.21 1.86
N LYS A 111 14.25 7.65 0.59
CA LYS A 111 14.60 9.04 0.23
C LYS A 111 13.64 10.04 0.86
N MET A 112 12.37 9.68 0.98
CA MET A 112 11.32 10.52 1.59
C MET A 112 11.20 10.37 3.12
N GLY A 113 12.22 9.79 3.76
CA GLY A 113 12.34 9.72 5.21
C GLY A 113 11.39 8.73 5.88
N LEU A 114 10.87 7.75 5.14
CA LEU A 114 10.24 6.57 5.75
C LEU A 114 11.28 5.45 5.91
N VAL A 115 10.91 4.42 6.67
CA VAL A 115 11.68 3.17 6.74
C VAL A 115 10.83 2.02 6.20
N ASP A 116 11.48 1.12 5.47
CA ASP A 116 10.86 -0.11 5.02
C ASP A 116 10.69 -1.11 6.17
N VAL A 117 9.68 -1.96 6.07
CA VAL A 117 9.35 -2.93 7.12
C VAL A 117 9.25 -4.34 6.55
N LYS A 118 8.44 -4.53 5.51
CA LYS A 118 8.22 -5.84 4.89
C LYS A 118 7.62 -5.71 3.50
N VAL A 119 7.77 -6.77 2.72
CA VAL A 119 7.13 -6.97 1.42
C VAL A 119 6.08 -8.08 1.51
N ALA A 120 4.98 -7.96 0.76
CA ALA A 120 3.99 -9.02 0.61
C ALA A 120 3.43 -9.05 -0.82
N ALA A 121 3.02 -10.22 -1.29
CA ALA A 121 2.12 -10.31 -2.45
C ALA A 121 0.73 -9.79 -2.06
N ILE A 122 0.18 -8.89 -2.88
CA ILE A 122 -1.21 -8.39 -2.76
C ILE A 122 -2.15 -9.37 -3.44
N ASN A 123 -1.87 -9.70 -4.71
CA ASN A 123 -2.57 -10.72 -5.48
C ASN A 123 -1.61 -11.36 -6.51
N SER A 124 -2.13 -11.98 -7.58
CA SER A 124 -1.34 -12.53 -8.69
C SER A 124 -0.43 -11.50 -9.36
N ASP A 125 -0.88 -10.25 -9.46
CA ASP A 125 -0.29 -9.22 -10.31
C ASP A 125 0.54 -8.21 -9.53
N TRP A 126 0.21 -7.95 -8.27
CA TRP A 126 0.78 -6.87 -7.48
C TRP A 126 1.60 -7.37 -6.30
N SER A 127 2.77 -6.76 -6.09
CA SER A 127 3.53 -6.82 -4.84
C SER A 127 3.37 -5.51 -4.09
N GLY A 128 3.41 -5.53 -2.77
CA GLY A 128 3.34 -4.36 -1.92
C GLY A 128 4.51 -4.28 -0.93
N HIS A 129 4.95 -3.06 -0.64
CA HIS A 129 5.99 -2.77 0.34
C HIS A 129 5.43 -1.86 1.43
N LYS A 130 5.58 -2.27 2.69
CA LYS A 130 5.18 -1.50 3.86
C LYS A 130 6.28 -0.53 4.28
N PHE A 131 5.87 0.72 4.47
CA PHE A 131 6.65 1.81 5.03
C PHE A 131 5.97 2.41 6.26
N VAL A 132 6.79 2.94 7.17
CA VAL A 132 6.34 3.68 8.37
C VAL A 132 7.33 4.81 8.68
N TYR A 133 6.91 5.77 9.51
CA TYR A 133 7.85 6.72 10.11
C TYR A 133 8.84 5.98 11.04
N ARG A 134 10.08 6.46 11.09
CA ARG A 134 11.09 6.00 12.05
C ARG A 134 10.57 6.20 13.46
N LYS A 135 11.01 5.35 14.39
CA LYS A 135 10.62 5.49 15.81
C LYS A 135 10.97 6.85 16.41
N THR A 136 12.07 7.47 15.95
CA THR A 136 12.52 8.81 16.38
C THR A 136 11.65 9.94 15.84
N ASP A 137 10.85 9.68 14.80
CA ASP A 137 10.06 10.67 14.08
C ASP A 137 8.56 10.52 14.38
N ARG A 138 8.22 9.75 15.43
CA ARG A 138 6.87 9.48 15.93
C ARG A 138 6.60 10.20 17.23
#